data_AF-A0A7J6R836-F1
#
_entry.id   AF-A0A7J6R836-F1
#
_cell.length_a   1.000
_cell.length_b   1.000
_cell.length_c   1.000
_cell.angle_alpha   90.00
_cell.angle_beta   90.00
_cell.angle_gamma   90.00
#
_symmetry.space_group_name_H-M   'P 1'
#
loop_
_entity.id
_entity.type
_entity.pdbx_description
1 polymer ?
#
loop_
_entity_poly.entity_id
_entity_poly.type
_entity_poly.pdbx_seq_one_letter_code
_entity_poly.pdbx_strand_id
1 'polypeptide(L)'
;DLTAVGVQIVDSKCSASYGQIVNYLEKAKDLTGIAFVCEPDFKVSLNPAPRRVLPSKVLELNCEGGNPVVGTNDPKSSCQSNLEVIRIGPAWVAARAAKQKLKDIVLAISDTGVDMTHPDLVNQFWKDPVDGSIGYNFITKSSDVTDDNGHGTHNAGNAAAQTNNSLGIAGVANVNGATPNVKLMILKFLDAGGS
;
A
#
# COMPACT_ATOMS: atom_id res chain seq x y z
N ASP A 1 -25.56 -3.95 -29.48
CA ASP A 1 -24.50 -2.95 -29.32
C ASP A 1 -23.50 -3.36 -28.25
N LEU A 2 -22.32 -3.80 -28.66
CA LEU A 2 -21.16 -3.97 -27.79
C LEU A 2 -20.19 -2.85 -28.11
N THR A 3 -20.24 -1.76 -27.34
CA THR A 3 -19.20 -0.74 -27.34
C THR A 3 -18.01 -1.30 -26.57
N ALA A 4 -16.98 -1.75 -27.28
CA ALA A 4 -15.71 -2.13 -26.66
C ALA A 4 -14.95 -0.86 -26.26
N VAL A 5 -14.63 -0.74 -24.97
CA VAL A 5 -13.71 0.29 -24.46
C VAL A 5 -12.34 -0.36 -24.35
N GLY A 6 -11.39 0.14 -25.13
CA GLY A 6 -9.98 -0.26 -25.05
C GLY A 6 -9.15 0.84 -24.43
N VAL A 7 -8.27 0.49 -23.49
CA VAL A 7 -7.23 1.39 -22.99
C VAL A 7 -5.95 1.07 -23.75
N GLN A 8 -5.43 2.06 -24.48
CA GLN A 8 -4.15 1.95 -25.18
C GLN A 8 -3.22 3.03 -24.66
N ILE A 9 -2.13 2.62 -24.03
CA ILE A 9 -1.04 3.52 -23.66
C ILE A 9 -0.21 3.77 -24.92
N VAL A 10 -0.13 5.04 -25.35
CA VAL A 10 0.62 5.46 -26.53
C VAL A 10 1.92 6.11 -26.08
N ASP A 11 3.00 5.32 -26.05
CA ASP A 11 4.35 5.86 -25.87
C ASP A 11 4.86 6.41 -27.21
N SER A 12 5.03 7.72 -27.32
CA SER A 12 5.67 8.32 -28.50
C SER A 12 7.19 8.15 -28.42
N LYS A 13 7.76 7.43 -29.40
CA LYS A 13 9.23 7.40 -29.59
C LYS A 13 9.77 8.65 -30.28
N CYS A 14 8.88 9.53 -30.74
CA CYS A 14 9.18 10.74 -31.49
C CYS A 14 8.88 11.97 -30.64
N SER A 15 9.53 13.10 -30.94
CA SER A 15 9.36 14.43 -30.29
C SER A 15 7.98 15.07 -30.49
N ALA A 16 6.92 14.27 -30.65
CA ALA A 16 5.56 14.76 -30.74
C ALA A 16 5.10 15.21 -29.35
N SER A 17 4.75 16.49 -29.23
CA SER A 17 4.12 17.02 -28.03
C SER A 17 2.74 16.39 -27.80
N TYR A 18 2.24 16.46 -26.56
CA TYR A 18 0.88 16.04 -26.20
C TYR A 18 -0.18 16.58 -27.18
N GLY A 19 -0.10 17.87 -27.52
CA GLY A 19 -1.03 18.47 -28.48
C GLY A 19 -0.93 17.91 -29.90
N GLN A 20 0.25 17.47 -30.34
CA GLN A 20 0.41 16.80 -31.64
C GLN A 20 -0.20 15.39 -31.64
N ILE A 21 -0.09 14.66 -30.53
CA ILE A 21 -0.69 13.33 -30.36
C ILE A 21 -2.22 13.45 -30.32
N VAL A 22 -2.76 14.38 -29.53
CA VAL A 22 -4.21 14.63 -29.45
C VAL A 22 -4.76 15.01 -30.82
N ASN A 23 -4.13 15.96 -31.53
CA ASN A 23 -4.54 16.36 -32.88
C ASN A 23 -4.53 15.20 -33.87
N TYR A 24 -3.59 14.25 -33.75
CA TYR A 24 -3.55 13.07 -34.59
C TYR A 24 -4.71 12.11 -34.29
N LEU A 25 -4.97 11.85 -33.01
CA LEU A 25 -6.06 10.96 -32.57
C LEU A 25 -7.45 11.53 -32.87
N GLU A 26 -7.63 12.86 -32.75
CA GLU A 26 -8.85 13.54 -33.16
C GLU A 26 -9.12 13.36 -34.66
N LYS A 27 -8.08 13.45 -35.51
CA LYS A 27 -8.22 13.16 -36.95
C LYS A 27 -8.51 11.67 -37.23
N ALA A 28 -7.95 10.77 -36.43
CA ALA A 28 -8.18 9.33 -36.56
C ALA A 28 -9.60 8.91 -36.12
N LYS A 29 -10.23 9.67 -35.21
CA LYS A 29 -11.63 9.46 -34.80
C LYS A 29 -12.58 9.45 -35.99
N ASP A 30 -12.43 10.42 -36.89
CA ASP A 30 -13.28 10.55 -38.09
C ASP A 30 -13.07 9.41 -39.08
N LEU A 31 -11.88 8.79 -39.09
CA LEU A 31 -11.53 7.68 -39.98
C LEU A 31 -11.91 6.32 -39.43
N THR A 32 -11.89 6.15 -38.12
CA THR A 32 -12.05 4.84 -37.45
C THR A 32 -13.40 4.66 -36.77
N GLY A 33 -14.13 5.75 -36.51
CA GLY A 33 -15.34 5.75 -35.70
C GLY A 33 -15.08 5.49 -34.20
N ILE A 34 -13.81 5.45 -33.77
CA ILE A 34 -13.40 5.21 -32.39
C ILE A 34 -13.31 6.56 -31.68
N ALA A 35 -14.05 6.72 -30.58
CA ALA A 35 -13.91 7.88 -29.71
C ALA A 35 -12.63 7.75 -28.87
N PHE A 36 -11.70 8.68 -29.05
CA PHE A 36 -10.50 8.78 -28.22
C PHE A 36 -10.73 9.81 -27.11
N VAL A 37 -10.51 9.42 -25.87
CA VAL A 37 -10.36 10.32 -24.73
C VAL A 37 -8.89 10.30 -24.35
N CYS A 38 -8.22 11.45 -24.46
CA CYS A 38 -6.83 11.60 -24.09
C CYS A 38 -6.77 12.32 -22.75
N GLU A 39 -6.25 11.65 -21.73
CA GLU A 39 -5.89 12.28 -20.46
C GLU A 39 -4.37 12.36 -20.38
N PRO A 40 -3.79 13.50 -19.96
CA PRO A 40 -2.36 13.57 -19.72
C PRO A 40 -1.98 12.68 -18.53
N ASP A 41 -0.73 12.26 -18.47
CA ASP A 41 -0.19 11.67 -17.24
C ASP A 41 -0.13 12.77 -16.16
N PHE A 42 -1.06 12.69 -15.19
CA PHE A 42 -1.14 13.67 -14.12
C PHE A 42 -0.03 13.41 -13.11
N LYS A 43 0.69 14.47 -12.72
CA LYS A 43 1.60 14.39 -11.58
C LYS A 43 0.79 14.23 -10.30
N VAL A 44 0.92 13.07 -9.65
CA VAL A 44 0.35 12.79 -8.34
C VAL A 44 1.49 12.90 -7.33
N SER A 45 1.23 13.57 -6.21
CA SER A 45 2.17 13.62 -5.10
C SER A 45 1.43 13.28 -3.82
N LEU A 46 2.07 12.54 -2.93
CA LEU A 46 1.54 12.29 -1.60
C LEU A 46 1.56 13.59 -0.81
N ASN A 47 0.49 13.83 -0.05
CA ASN A 47 0.60 14.79 1.05
C ASN A 47 1.66 14.26 2.01
N PRO A 48 2.75 15.01 2.25
CA PRO A 48 3.80 14.52 3.13
C PRO A 48 3.17 14.18 4.48
N ALA A 49 3.49 13.00 5.02
CA ALA A 49 3.18 12.69 6.41
C ALA A 49 3.66 13.89 7.23
N PRO A 50 2.82 14.50 8.07
CA PRO A 50 3.17 15.74 8.74
C PRO A 50 4.52 15.57 9.41
N ARG A 51 5.50 16.40 9.03
CA ARG A 51 6.77 16.46 9.75
C ARG A 51 6.41 16.61 11.22
N ARG A 52 6.90 15.68 12.03
CA ARG A 52 6.72 15.73 13.49
C ARG A 52 7.42 17.00 13.96
N VAL A 53 6.70 18.12 14.00
CA VAL A 53 7.13 19.32 14.71
C VAL A 53 6.97 18.94 16.17
N LEU A 54 8.05 18.40 16.76
CA LEU A 54 8.07 18.09 18.17
C LEU A 54 7.95 19.43 18.92
N PRO A 55 6.88 19.69 19.68
CA PRO A 55 6.96 20.75 20.67
C PRO A 55 8.08 20.35 21.65
N SER A 56 8.86 21.33 22.12
CA SER A 56 10.06 21.15 22.97
C SER A 56 9.82 20.46 24.33
N LYS A 57 8.61 19.96 24.58
CA LYS A 57 8.26 18.96 25.58
C LYS A 57 7.40 17.91 24.91
N VAL A 58 8.05 16.91 24.31
CA VAL A 58 7.42 15.63 24.06
C VAL A 58 7.14 15.07 25.44
N LEU A 59 5.88 14.90 25.83
CA LEU A 59 5.58 13.83 26.76
C LEU A 59 6.08 12.58 26.03
N GLU A 60 7.24 12.06 26.42
CA GLU A 60 7.68 10.74 25.98
C GLU A 60 6.62 9.78 26.48
N LEU A 61 5.60 9.54 25.65
CA LEU A 61 4.71 8.43 25.86
C LEU A 61 5.61 7.21 25.71
N ASN A 62 5.93 6.59 26.85
CA ASN A 62 6.60 5.31 26.89
C ASN A 62 5.61 4.28 26.35
N CYS A 63 5.64 4.10 25.03
CA CYS A 63 4.86 3.09 24.32
C CYS A 63 5.51 1.72 24.54
N GLU A 64 5.39 1.22 25.77
CA GLU A 64 5.99 -0.04 26.21
C GLU A 64 4.90 -1.00 26.70
N GLY A 65 5.06 -2.29 26.46
CA GLY A 65 4.24 -3.32 27.11
C GLY A 65 2.96 -3.78 26.39
N GLY A 66 2.73 -3.41 25.13
CA GLY A 66 1.56 -3.89 24.37
C GLY A 66 0.28 -3.09 24.61
N ASN A 67 -0.80 -3.43 23.90
CA ASN A 67 -2.11 -2.81 24.09
C ASN A 67 -3.06 -3.79 24.82
N PRO A 68 -3.34 -3.59 26.12
CA PRO A 68 -4.23 -4.48 26.87
C PRO A 68 -5.70 -4.39 26.44
N VAL A 69 -6.13 -3.27 25.84
CA VAL A 69 -7.51 -3.10 25.33
C VAL A 69 -7.72 -3.92 24.07
N VAL A 70 -6.70 -3.98 23.20
CA VAL A 70 -6.74 -4.72 21.94
C VAL A 70 -6.28 -6.18 22.11
N GLY A 71 -5.45 -6.46 23.12
CA GLY A 71 -4.90 -7.79 23.42
C GLY A 71 -3.62 -8.11 22.65
N THR A 72 -2.73 -7.13 22.48
CA THR A 72 -1.45 -7.26 21.74
C THR A 72 -0.26 -7.15 22.69
N ASN A 73 0.81 -7.90 22.43
CA ASN A 73 2.08 -7.84 23.16
C ASN A 73 3.13 -6.92 22.50
N ASP A 74 2.77 -6.31 21.36
CA ASP A 74 3.64 -5.48 20.54
C ASP A 74 3.90 -4.12 21.22
N PRO A 75 5.12 -3.78 21.65
CA PRO A 75 5.36 -2.67 22.58
C PRO A 75 4.69 -1.35 22.18
N LYS A 76 4.81 -0.95 20.90
CA LYS A 76 4.31 0.35 20.42
C LYS A 76 2.80 0.37 20.17
N SER A 77 2.13 -0.78 20.24
CA SER A 77 0.66 -0.84 20.10
C SER A 77 -0.09 -0.17 21.26
N SER A 78 0.56 -0.01 22.42
CA SER A 78 0.10 0.83 23.54
C SER A 78 -0.22 2.28 23.13
N CYS A 79 0.40 2.76 22.05
CA CYS A 79 0.19 4.10 21.50
C CYS A 79 -0.68 4.12 20.24
N GLN A 80 -1.18 2.98 19.78
CA GLN A 80 -2.09 2.88 18.63
C GLN A 80 -3.55 3.02 19.07
N SER A 81 -3.92 4.18 19.62
CA SER A 81 -5.30 4.45 20.08
C SER A 81 -6.34 4.31 18.97
N ASN A 82 -5.93 4.46 17.70
CA ASN A 82 -6.75 4.20 16.54
C ASN A 82 -7.32 2.77 16.52
N LEU A 83 -6.57 1.77 17.00
CA LEU A 83 -7.04 0.38 17.06
C LEU A 83 -8.21 0.21 18.04
N GLU A 84 -8.21 0.98 19.13
CA GLU A 84 -9.31 1.01 20.10
C GLU A 84 -10.53 1.73 19.53
N VAL A 85 -10.32 2.87 18.86
CA VAL A 85 -11.38 3.68 18.26
C VAL A 85 -12.15 2.91 17.19
N ILE A 86 -11.45 2.19 16.31
CA ILE A 86 -12.10 1.34 15.28
C ILE A 86 -12.65 0.02 15.87
N ARG A 87 -12.48 -0.21 17.18
CA ARG A 87 -12.91 -1.41 17.91
C ARG A 87 -12.36 -2.70 17.29
N ILE A 88 -11.07 -2.69 16.95
CA ILE A 88 -10.46 -3.84 16.26
C ILE A 88 -10.37 -5.08 17.15
N GLY A 89 -10.13 -4.91 18.46
CA GLY A 89 -10.06 -6.03 19.42
C GLY A 89 -11.33 -6.88 19.42
N PRO A 90 -12.53 -6.30 19.63
CA PRO A 90 -13.79 -7.01 19.47
C PRO A 90 -13.99 -7.65 18.08
N ALA A 91 -13.60 -6.97 17.00
CA ALA A 91 -13.70 -7.52 15.64
C ALA A 91 -12.83 -8.78 15.47
N TRP A 92 -11.60 -8.75 15.97
CA TRP A 92 -10.70 -9.89 15.99
C TRP A 92 -11.24 -11.06 16.82
N VAL A 93 -11.86 -10.79 17.99
CA VAL A 93 -12.54 -11.82 18.79
C VAL A 93 -13.69 -12.45 18.00
N ALA A 94 -14.54 -11.63 17.38
CA ALA A 94 -15.67 -12.11 16.60
C ALA A 94 -15.23 -12.94 15.38
N ALA A 95 -14.20 -12.48 14.65
CA ALA A 95 -13.65 -13.18 13.49
C ALA A 95 -13.12 -14.58 13.87
N ARG A 96 -12.40 -14.70 15.01
CA ARG A 96 -11.94 -15.99 15.54
C ARG A 96 -13.09 -16.87 16.00
N ALA A 97 -14.07 -16.30 16.69
CA ALA A 97 -15.22 -17.03 17.22
C ALA A 97 -16.11 -17.61 16.11
N ALA A 98 -16.17 -16.97 14.94
CA ALA A 98 -16.95 -17.43 13.81
C ALA A 98 -16.48 -18.79 13.25
N LYS A 99 -15.23 -19.21 13.52
CA LYS A 99 -14.63 -20.47 13.03
C LYS A 99 -14.80 -20.69 11.51
N GLN A 100 -15.01 -19.61 10.76
CA GLN A 100 -15.11 -19.67 9.32
C GLN A 100 -13.70 -19.81 8.74
N LYS A 101 -13.56 -20.69 7.74
CA LYS A 101 -12.34 -20.73 6.93
C LYS A 101 -12.29 -19.44 6.13
N LEU A 102 -11.51 -18.46 6.59
CA LEU A 102 -11.26 -17.24 5.83
C LEU A 102 -10.37 -17.57 4.63
N LYS A 103 -10.61 -16.90 3.51
CA LYS A 103 -9.74 -17.00 2.34
C LYS A 103 -8.47 -16.20 2.61
N ASP A 104 -7.36 -16.65 2.04
CA ASP A 104 -6.15 -15.84 1.98
C ASP A 104 -6.41 -14.61 1.12
N ILE A 105 -5.94 -13.45 1.55
CA ILE A 105 -6.16 -12.17 0.87
C ILE A 105 -4.80 -11.59 0.51
N VAL A 106 -4.64 -11.23 -0.76
CA VAL A 106 -3.51 -10.41 -1.19
C VAL A 106 -3.97 -8.95 -1.17
N LEU A 107 -3.34 -8.14 -0.33
CA LEU A 107 -3.60 -6.71 -0.22
C LEU A 107 -2.50 -5.95 -0.96
N ALA A 108 -2.86 -5.29 -2.06
CA ALA A 108 -1.93 -4.46 -2.80
C ALA A 108 -1.73 -3.10 -2.11
N ILE A 109 -0.48 -2.74 -1.85
CA ILE A 109 -0.07 -1.42 -1.35
C ILE A 109 0.56 -0.67 -2.51
N SER A 110 -0.19 0.28 -3.09
CA SER A 110 0.29 1.17 -4.15
C SER A 110 0.84 2.44 -3.54
N ASP A 111 2.16 2.55 -3.42
CA ASP A 111 2.81 3.61 -2.63
C ASP A 111 4.29 3.82 -3.04
N THR A 112 5.14 4.30 -2.12
CA THR A 112 6.58 4.51 -2.32
C THR A 112 7.44 3.24 -2.20
N GLY A 113 6.82 2.06 -2.05
CA GLY A 113 7.51 0.79 -1.85
C GLY A 113 7.41 0.27 -0.42
N VAL A 114 8.35 -0.61 -0.02
CA VAL A 114 8.48 -1.05 1.38
C VAL A 114 9.95 -1.29 1.79
N ASP A 115 10.28 -1.11 3.07
CA ASP A 115 11.45 -1.73 3.68
C ASP A 115 11.22 -3.25 3.80
N MET A 116 11.77 -3.99 2.84
CA MET A 116 11.64 -5.44 2.74
C MET A 116 12.33 -6.20 3.88
N THR A 117 13.20 -5.52 4.64
CA THR A 117 13.96 -6.09 5.75
C THR A 117 13.33 -5.77 7.11
N HIS A 118 12.27 -4.97 7.14
CA HIS A 118 11.66 -4.53 8.39
C HIS A 118 11.16 -5.75 9.18
N PRO A 119 11.62 -5.93 10.44
CA PRO A 119 11.39 -7.17 11.19
C PRO A 119 9.91 -7.43 11.50
N ASP A 120 9.11 -6.36 11.52
CA ASP A 120 7.65 -6.42 11.73
C ASP A 120 6.85 -6.71 10.45
N LEU A 121 7.50 -6.68 9.27
CA LEU A 121 6.85 -6.83 7.96
C LEU A 121 7.40 -7.99 7.12
N VAL A 122 8.64 -8.44 7.35
CA VAL A 122 9.32 -9.42 6.50
C VAL A 122 8.53 -10.72 6.28
N ASN A 123 7.70 -11.11 7.25
CA ASN A 123 6.85 -12.30 7.17
C ASN A 123 5.46 -12.04 6.55
N GLN A 124 5.16 -10.81 6.15
CA GLN A 124 3.84 -10.35 5.72
C GLN A 124 3.72 -10.17 4.22
N PHE A 125 4.82 -10.29 3.49
CA PHE A 125 4.79 -10.14 2.04
C PHE A 125 4.18 -11.33 1.33
N TRP A 126 3.35 -11.04 0.34
CA TRP A 126 2.96 -11.99 -0.68
C TRP A 126 4.18 -12.29 -1.54
N LYS A 127 4.24 -13.48 -2.11
CA LYS A 127 5.29 -13.86 -3.06
C LYS A 127 4.64 -14.32 -4.35
N ASP A 128 5.10 -13.77 -5.45
CA ASP A 128 4.70 -14.19 -6.78
C ASP A 128 5.09 -15.66 -6.97
N PRO A 129 4.15 -16.54 -7.37
CA PRO A 129 4.44 -17.95 -7.59
C PRO A 129 5.40 -18.21 -8.77
N VAL A 130 5.61 -17.23 -9.66
CA VAL A 130 6.46 -17.35 -10.84
C VAL A 130 7.92 -17.03 -10.53
N ASP A 131 8.19 -15.88 -9.90
CA ASP A 131 9.56 -15.39 -9.69
C ASP A 131 9.92 -15.12 -8.22
N GLY A 132 8.96 -15.26 -7.30
CA GLY A 132 9.18 -15.04 -5.87
C GLY A 132 9.29 -13.57 -5.46
N SER A 133 9.08 -12.63 -6.39
CA SER A 133 9.01 -11.20 -6.08
C SER A 133 7.84 -10.89 -5.14
N ILE A 134 7.92 -9.80 -4.40
CA ILE A 134 6.85 -9.39 -3.47
C ILE A 134 5.90 -8.36 -4.09
N GLY A 135 6.09 -8.06 -5.37
CA GLY A 135 5.45 -6.93 -6.02
C GLY A 135 6.29 -6.37 -7.16
N TYR A 136 5.97 -5.13 -7.58
CA TYR A 136 6.54 -4.52 -8.76
C TYR A 136 6.75 -3.02 -8.57
N ASN A 137 7.86 -2.52 -9.12
CA ASN A 137 8.20 -1.10 -9.17
C ASN A 137 7.95 -0.58 -10.57
N PHE A 138 6.92 0.25 -10.70
CA PHE A 138 6.48 0.83 -11.97
C PHE A 138 7.39 1.95 -12.46
N ILE A 139 8.18 2.57 -11.57
CA ILE A 139 9.13 3.62 -11.92
C ILE A 139 10.34 3.02 -12.64
N THR A 140 10.93 1.98 -12.06
CA THR A 140 12.14 1.33 -12.61
C THR A 140 11.83 0.14 -13.51
N LYS A 141 10.55 -0.28 -13.58
CA LYS A 141 10.08 -1.46 -14.32
C LYS A 141 10.83 -2.73 -13.87
N SER A 142 10.88 -2.94 -12.56
CA SER A 142 11.61 -4.05 -11.95
C SER A 142 10.87 -4.61 -10.72
N SER A 143 11.38 -5.70 -10.14
CA SER A 143 10.88 -6.25 -8.87
C SER A 143 11.49 -5.57 -7.64
N ASP A 144 12.35 -4.56 -7.80
CA ASP A 144 12.94 -3.81 -6.68
C ASP A 144 11.95 -2.76 -6.17
N VAL A 145 11.23 -3.12 -5.11
CA VAL A 145 10.20 -2.29 -4.46
C VAL A 145 10.70 -1.58 -3.20
N THR A 146 12.02 -1.38 -3.09
CA THR A 146 12.62 -0.70 -1.92
C THR A 146 11.97 0.67 -1.69
N ASP A 147 11.59 0.93 -0.44
CA ASP A 147 11.08 2.23 -0.01
C ASP A 147 12.24 3.20 0.28
N ASP A 148 12.28 4.28 -0.48
CA ASP A 148 13.22 5.39 -0.36
C ASP A 148 12.59 6.66 0.23
N ASN A 149 11.31 6.57 0.66
CA ASN A 149 10.57 7.66 1.29
C ASN A 149 10.14 7.34 2.73
N GLY A 150 9.65 6.13 2.97
CA GLY A 150 9.14 5.65 4.25
C GLY A 150 7.62 5.64 4.38
N HIS A 151 6.89 6.32 3.48
CA HIS A 151 5.42 6.38 3.52
C HIS A 151 4.79 5.00 3.23
N GLY A 152 5.28 4.30 2.20
CA GLY A 152 4.82 2.97 1.85
C GLY A 152 5.06 1.95 2.98
N THR A 153 6.22 2.00 3.62
CA THR A 153 6.54 1.16 4.79
C THR A 153 5.61 1.44 5.97
N HIS A 154 5.34 2.71 6.24
CA HIS A 154 4.41 3.11 7.30
C HIS A 154 2.98 2.62 7.03
N ASN A 155 2.52 2.74 5.78
CA ASN A 155 1.21 2.25 5.36
C ASN A 155 1.11 0.72 5.41
N ALA A 156 2.15 0.01 4.97
CA ALA A 156 2.25 -1.44 5.10
C ALA A 156 2.16 -1.89 6.57
N GLY A 157 2.84 -1.17 7.47
CA GLY A 157 2.78 -1.39 8.91
C GLY A 157 1.35 -1.28 9.47
N ASN A 158 0.67 -0.16 9.20
CA ASN A 158 -0.70 0.04 9.66
C ASN A 158 -1.66 -1.04 9.11
N ALA A 159 -1.47 -1.43 7.86
CA ALA A 159 -2.31 -2.43 7.22
C ALA A 159 -2.12 -3.82 7.85
N ALA A 160 -0.88 -4.31 7.95
CA ALA A 160 -0.63 -5.72 8.26
C ALA A 160 0.71 -6.02 8.98
N ALA A 161 1.28 -5.09 9.75
CA ALA A 161 2.37 -5.42 10.68
C ALA A 161 2.08 -6.69 11.49
N GLN A 162 3.11 -7.47 11.77
CA GLN A 162 2.98 -8.77 12.41
C GLN A 162 2.59 -8.62 13.88
N THR A 163 1.30 -8.67 14.16
CA THR A 163 0.78 -8.61 15.53
C THR A 163 1.21 -9.81 16.37
N ASN A 164 1.48 -9.54 17.64
CA ASN A 164 1.90 -10.46 18.68
C ASN A 164 3.29 -11.10 18.48
N ASN A 165 4.20 -10.39 17.80
CA ASN A 165 5.61 -10.80 17.65
C ASN A 165 6.55 -10.14 18.68
N SER A 166 6.00 -9.33 19.61
CA SER A 166 6.75 -8.57 20.62
C SER A 166 7.69 -7.50 20.04
N LEU A 167 7.42 -7.07 18.81
CA LEU A 167 8.13 -5.99 18.13
C LEU A 167 7.14 -4.90 17.74
N GLY A 168 7.64 -3.71 17.44
CA GLY A 168 6.90 -2.70 16.69
C GLY A 168 5.44 -2.49 17.10
N ILE A 169 4.56 -2.54 16.10
CA ILE A 169 3.14 -2.18 16.17
C ILE A 169 2.27 -3.39 15.77
N ALA A 170 0.97 -3.29 16.02
CA ALA A 170 -0.01 -4.24 15.51
C ALA A 170 -0.67 -3.73 14.22
N GLY A 171 -0.72 -4.57 13.18
CA GLY A 171 -1.41 -4.28 11.92
C GLY A 171 -2.88 -4.67 11.99
N VAL A 172 -3.75 -3.88 11.38
CA VAL A 172 -5.22 -4.07 11.44
C VAL A 172 -5.65 -5.45 10.92
N ALA A 173 -5.05 -5.88 9.80
CA ALA A 173 -5.46 -7.07 9.07
C ALA A 173 -4.79 -8.36 9.56
N ASN A 174 -3.87 -8.28 10.53
CA ASN A 174 -3.06 -9.41 10.97
C ASN A 174 -3.35 -9.77 12.42
N VAL A 175 -4.22 -10.75 12.61
CA VAL A 175 -4.70 -11.14 13.94
C VAL A 175 -3.93 -12.36 14.42
N ASN A 176 -2.97 -12.16 15.33
CA ASN A 176 -2.22 -13.23 15.99
C ASN A 176 -1.58 -14.25 15.03
N GLY A 177 -1.18 -13.81 13.83
CA GLY A 177 -0.54 -14.66 12.81
C GLY A 177 -1.41 -15.78 12.24
N ALA A 178 -2.73 -15.79 12.46
CA ALA A 178 -3.55 -16.95 12.15
C ALA A 178 -4.78 -16.71 11.26
N THR A 179 -5.39 -15.52 11.19
CA THR A 179 -6.54 -15.29 10.26
C THR A 179 -7.05 -13.84 10.27
N PRO A 180 -7.34 -13.22 9.10
CA PRO A 180 -7.05 -13.68 7.75
C PRO A 180 -5.55 -13.65 7.47
N ASN A 181 -5.06 -14.60 6.65
CA ASN A 181 -3.72 -14.53 6.09
C ASN A 181 -3.71 -13.43 5.03
N VAL A 182 -3.62 -12.19 5.49
CA VAL A 182 -3.38 -11.06 4.60
C VAL A 182 -1.91 -11.04 4.26
N LYS A 183 -1.59 -11.05 2.98
CA LYS A 183 -0.24 -10.89 2.47
C LYS A 183 -0.16 -9.63 1.62
N LEU A 184 0.88 -8.83 1.85
CA LEU A 184 1.09 -7.56 1.20
C LEU A 184 1.78 -7.76 -0.16
N MET A 185 1.15 -7.31 -1.23
CA MET A 185 1.78 -7.14 -2.53
C MET A 185 2.19 -5.67 -2.68
N ILE A 186 3.43 -5.40 -3.01
CA ILE A 186 3.96 -4.03 -2.99
C ILE A 186 4.03 -3.47 -4.41
N LEU A 187 3.32 -2.39 -4.67
CA LEU A 187 3.28 -1.72 -5.96
C LEU A 187 3.94 -0.35 -5.78
N LYS A 188 5.25 -0.26 -6.03
CA LYS A 188 5.97 1.02 -5.97
C LYS A 188 5.63 1.83 -7.21
N PHE A 189 4.89 2.90 -7.05
CA PHE A 189 4.55 3.83 -8.12
C PHE A 189 4.97 5.27 -7.84
N LEU A 190 5.44 5.54 -6.62
CA LEU A 190 5.93 6.85 -6.18
C LEU A 190 7.42 6.78 -5.78
N ASP A 191 8.16 7.84 -6.08
CA ASP A 191 9.60 7.95 -5.84
C ASP A 191 9.93 8.41 -4.40
N ALA A 192 11.22 8.68 -4.13
CA ALA A 192 11.69 9.19 -2.83
C ALA A 192 11.04 10.52 -2.42
N GLY A 193 10.56 11.32 -3.38
CA GLY A 193 9.79 12.54 -3.16
C GLY A 193 8.30 12.29 -2.90
N GLY A 194 7.85 11.04 -3.02
CA GLY A 194 6.45 10.65 -2.91
C GLY A 194 5.62 11.12 -4.10
N SER A 195 6.23 11.24 -5.29
CA SER A 195 5.58 11.65 -6.55
C SER A 195 5.83 10.68 -7.69
#